data_AF-A0A1B7VIL1-F1
#
_entry.id   AF-A0A1B7VIL1-F1
#
_cell.length_a   1.000
_cell.length_b   1.000
_cell.length_c   1.000
_cell.angle_alpha   90.00
_cell.angle_beta   90.00
_cell.angle_gamma   90.00
#
_symmetry.space_group_name_H-M   'P 1'
#
loop_
_entity.id
_entity.type
_entity.pdbx_description
1 polymer ?
#
loop_
_entity_poly.entity_id
_entity_poly.type
_entity_poly.pdbx_seq_one_letter_code
_entity_poly.pdbx_strand_id
1 'polypeptide(L)' 'MLNSLIEKLKEVKDFRKSQGRRHELWVVLTIIILALLTGNVSYKQITSFCKAEEEKLIEMLSIT' A
#
# COMPACT_ATOMS: atom_id res chain seq x y z
N MET A 1 5.39 14.07 19.52
CA MET A 1 4.27 13.13 19.27
C MET A 1 4.79 12.00 18.41
N LEU A 2 4.45 10.75 18.76
CA LEU A 2 4.75 9.59 17.92
C LEU A 2 3.78 9.66 16.74
N ASN A 3 4.28 10.00 15.56
CA ASN A 3 3.47 9.96 14.35
C ASN A 3 3.31 8.49 13.94
N SER A 4 2.10 8.09 13.59
CA SER A 4 1.85 6.75 13.04
C SER A 4 2.62 6.59 11.73
N LEU A 5 2.98 5.35 11.39
CA LEU A 5 3.63 5.05 10.11
C LEU A 5 2.81 5.60 8.92
N ILE A 6 1.49 5.48 8.98
CA ILE A 6 0.58 5.95 7.93
C ILE A 6 0.65 7.48 7.77
N GLU A 7 0.69 8.24 8.86
CA GLU A 7 0.85 9.69 8.78
C GLU A 7 2.16 10.08 8.09
N LYS A 8 3.25 9.34 8.38
CA LYS A 8 4.52 9.56 7.68
C LYS A 8 4.49 9.16 6.21
N LEU A 9 3.78 8.10 5.85
CA LEU A 9 3.59 7.74 4.44
C LEU A 9 2.77 8.78 3.67
N LYS A 10 1.81 9.45 4.31
CA LYS A 10 1.02 10.54 3.71
C LYS A 10 1.85 11.80 3.43
N GLU A 11 2.95 12.02 4.14
CA GLU A 11 3.90 13.12 3.88
C GLU A 11 4.80 12.86 2.65
N VAL A 12 4.87 11.61 2.16
CA VAL A 12 5.72 11.26 1.02
C VAL A 12 5.14 11.85 -0.27
N LYS A 13 5.92 12.71 -0.92
CA LYS A 13 5.55 13.30 -2.21
C LYS A 13 5.39 12.23 -3.28
N ASP A 14 4.24 12.24 -3.96
CA ASP A 14 3.98 11.37 -5.10
C ASP A 14 4.52 11.97 -6.41
N PHE A 15 5.56 11.33 -6.97
CA PHE A 15 6.19 11.73 -8.23
C PHE A 15 5.59 11.01 -9.45
N ARG A 16 4.59 10.13 -9.27
CA ARG A 16 3.94 9.44 -10.39
C ARG A 16 3.13 10.46 -11.20
N LYS A 17 3.11 10.27 -12.53
CA LYS A 17 2.25 11.07 -13.42
C LYS A 17 0.77 10.85 -13.06
N SER A 18 -0.08 11.83 -13.32
CA SER A 18 -1.52 11.72 -13.03
C SER A 18 -2.20 10.56 -13.75
N GLN A 19 -1.77 10.30 -14.99
CA GLN A 19 -2.26 9.20 -15.80
C GLN A 19 -1.84 7.84 -15.21
N GLY A 20 -2.81 6.97 -14.96
CA GLY A 20 -2.57 5.61 -14.45
C GLY A 20 -2.46 5.50 -12.93
N ARG A 21 -2.68 6.58 -12.18
CA ARG A 21 -2.84 6.50 -10.71
C ARG A 21 -4.22 5.96 -10.38
N ARG A 22 -4.26 4.73 -9.83
CA ARG A 22 -5.49 4.15 -9.26
C ARG A 22 -5.68 4.53 -7.79
N HIS A 23 -4.61 4.48 -7.00
CA HIS A 23 -4.61 4.83 -5.58
C HIS A 23 -3.47 5.80 -5.24
N GLU A 24 -3.68 6.58 -4.18
CA GLU A 24 -2.68 7.48 -3.58
C GLU A 24 -1.40 6.72 -3.19
N LEU A 25 -0.25 7.39 -3.22
CA LEU A 25 1.04 6.73 -3.00
C LEU A 25 1.13 6.07 -1.62
N TRP A 26 0.61 6.73 -0.59
CA TRP A 26 0.63 6.20 0.78
C TRP A 26 -0.11 4.85 0.89
N VAL A 27 -1.18 4.64 0.12
CA VAL A 27 -1.92 3.36 0.07
C VAL A 27 -1.01 2.27 -0.50
N VAL A 28 -0.40 2.54 -1.65
CA VAL A 28 0.50 1.59 -2.32
C VAL A 28 1.68 1.22 -1.44
N LEU A 29 2.29 2.21 -0.77
CA LEU A 29 3.38 1.98 0.16
C LEU A 29 2.94 1.16 1.37
N THR A 30 1.74 1.41 1.90
CA THR A 30 1.18 0.63 3.02
C THR A 30 1.01 -0.83 2.64
N ILE A 31 0.43 -1.11 1.47
CA ILE A 31 0.25 -2.48 0.96
C ILE A 31 1.60 -3.19 0.79
N ILE A 32 2.59 -2.52 0.20
CA ILE A 32 3.94 -3.08 0.03
C ILE A 32 4.57 -3.39 1.39
N ILE A 33 4.48 -2.48 2.36
CA ILE A 33 5.04 -2.71 3.69
C ILE A 33 4.37 -3.90 4.38
N LEU A 34 3.05 -4.02 4.32
CA LEU A 34 2.31 -5.17 4.88
C LEU A 34 2.72 -6.50 4.21
N ALA A 35 2.89 -6.50 2.90
CA ALA A 35 3.37 -7.65 2.16
C ALA A 35 4.80 -8.03 2.61
N LEU A 36 5.70 -7.06 2.74
CA LEU A 36 7.07 -7.30 3.21
C LEU A 36 7.11 -7.84 4.65
N LEU A 37 6.29 -7.30 5.55
CA LEU A 37 6.19 -7.75 6.95
C LEU A 37 5.67 -9.19 7.07
N THR A 38 4.94 -9.68 6.06
CA THR A 38 4.45 -11.07 5.99
C THR A 38 5.36 -11.98 5.16
N GLY A 39 6.57 -11.52 4.78
CA GLY A 39 7.56 -12.31 4.04
C GLY A 39 7.38 -12.35 2.53
N ASN A 40 6.46 -11.54 1.97
CA ASN A 40 6.24 -11.44 0.53
C ASN A 40 7.22 -10.43 -0.09
N VAL A 41 8.44 -10.87 -0.39
CA VAL A 41 9.57 -9.99 -0.76
C VAL A 41 9.76 -9.78 -2.26
N SER A 42 9.16 -10.60 -3.13
CA SER A 42 9.21 -10.43 -4.59
C SER A 42 7.94 -9.79 -5.14
N TYR A 43 8.02 -9.12 -6.29
CA TYR A 43 6.84 -8.54 -6.96
C TYR A 43 5.72 -9.56 -7.23
N LYS A 44 6.10 -10.81 -7.57
CA LYS A 44 5.13 -11.90 -7.77
C LYS A 44 4.41 -12.25 -6.46
N GLN A 45 5.15 -12.38 -5.36
CA GLN A 45 4.57 -12.66 -4.05
C GLN A 45 3.68 -11.51 -3.57
N ILE A 46 4.10 -10.25 -3.74
CA ILE A 46 3.29 -9.08 -3.41
C ILE A 46 1.98 -9.10 -4.22
N THR A 47 2.04 -9.43 -5.51
CA THR A 47 0.85 -9.57 -6.35
C THR A 47 -0.09 -10.66 -5.83
N SER A 48 0.46 -11.82 -5.44
CA SER A 48 -0.34 -12.91 -4.84
C SER A 48 -0.94 -12.50 -3.50
N PHE A 49 -0.19 -11.80 -2.65
CA PHE A 49 -0.67 -11.26 -1.37
C PHE A 49 -1.85 -10.31 -1.58
N CYS A 50 -1.73 -9.34 -2.49
CA CYS A 50 -2.82 -8.39 -2.76
C CYS A 50 -4.10 -9.08 -3.22
N LYS A 51 -3.99 -10.18 -3.99
CA LYS A 51 -5.15 -10.96 -4.43
C LYS A 51 -5.74 -11.82 -3.31
N ALA A 52 -4.89 -12.41 -2.48
CA ALA A 52 -5.33 -13.27 -1.39
C ALA A 52 -6.03 -12.49 -0.26
N GLU A 53 -5.59 -11.26 -0.01
CA GLU A 53 -6.09 -10.40 1.07
C GLU A 53 -6.93 -9.21 0.55
N GLU A 54 -7.41 -9.28 -0.70
CA GLU A 54 -8.06 -8.16 -1.41
C GLU A 54 -9.19 -7.53 -0.60
N GLU A 55 -10.15 -8.33 -0.15
CA GLU A 55 -11.31 -7.85 0.63
C GLU A 55 -10.89 -7.13 1.91
N LYS A 56 -9.92 -7.69 2.65
CA LYS A 56 -9.42 -7.08 3.89
C LYS A 56 -8.68 -5.79 3.62
N LEU A 57 -7.88 -5.73 2.55
CA LEU A 57 -7.14 -4.53 2.15
C LEU A 57 -8.10 -3.41 1.72
N ILE A 58 -9.16 -3.76 0.99
CA ILE A 58 -10.25 -2.84 0.60
C ILE A 58 -10.92 -2.26 1.85
N GLU A 59 -11.31 -3.11 2.80
CA GLU A 59 -11.95 -2.69 4.06
C GLU A 59 -11.02 -1.80 4.89
N MET A 60 -9.80 -2.27 5.17
CA MET A 60 -8.83 -1.58 6.03
C MET A 60 -8.37 -0.24 5.47
N LEU A 61 -8.21 -0.12 4.16
CA LEU A 61 -7.69 1.09 3.51
C LEU A 61 -8.80 1.96 2.91
N SER A 62 -10.05 1.49 2.95
CA SER A 62 -11.22 2.15 2.37
C SER A 62 -11.01 2.56 0.90
N ILE A 63 -10.49 1.63 0.11
CA ILE A 63 -10.21 1.81 -1.33
C ILE A 63 -11.22 1.03 -2.19
N THR A 64 -11.37 1.39 -3.46
CA THR A 64 -12.31 0.79 -4.42
C THR A 64 -11.62 0.34 -5.69
#